data_AF-A0A976E955-F1
#
_entry.id   AF-A0A976E955-F1
#
_cell.length_a   1.000
_cell.length_b   1.000
_cell.length_c   1.000
_cell.angle_alpha   90.00
_cell.angle_beta   90.00
_cell.angle_gamma   90.00
#
_symmetry.space_group_name_H-M   'P 1'
#
loop_
_entity.id
_entity.type
_entity.pdbx_description
1 polymer ?
#
loop_
_entity_poly.entity_id
_entity_poly.type
_entity_poly.pdbx_seq_one_letter_code
_entity_poly.pdbx_strand_id
1 'polypeptide(L)'
;MERSRIGGRLLIALIMGAVALIGYYSKTQVNPVTGRKQQVSMTPQEEVALGLQSAPQMAAEYGGLHNDPRARELVKRIGESIIGNTEAGESPYQFQFHLLADPETINAFAIPGGQVFITMGLLKRLKTEDQLAGVLGHEIGHVIGRHSAQQMAKQELVSGLAGAASAAMSDPNSPSGSAYITQYVANLMNLKYGRDDELEADDFGVKYLVKTGRNPDAMLEVIEILAQAGGKDRPAEFQSTHPSPENRVIKIKEAMAKYRTL
;
A
#
# COMPACT_ATOMS: atom_id res chain seq x y z
N MET A 1 -14.42 30.19 -38.95
CA MET A 1 -13.19 30.04 -38.15
C MET A 1 -13.34 29.14 -36.92
N GLU A 2 -14.54 28.93 -36.36
CA GLU A 2 -14.74 28.18 -35.12
C GLU A 2 -14.59 26.65 -35.26
N ARG A 3 -15.08 26.06 -36.37
CA ARG A 3 -14.97 24.61 -36.66
C ARG A 3 -13.52 24.11 -36.82
N SER A 4 -12.62 24.94 -37.35
CA SER A 4 -11.20 24.60 -37.54
C SER A 4 -10.44 24.53 -36.20
N ARG A 5 -10.80 25.38 -35.22
CA ARG A 5 -10.21 25.35 -33.87
C ARG A 5 -10.68 24.14 -33.06
N ILE A 6 -11.91 23.68 -33.27
CA ILE A 6 -12.47 22.48 -32.62
C ILE A 6 -11.77 21.21 -33.14
N GLY A 7 -11.55 21.10 -34.46
CA GLY A 7 -10.83 19.97 -35.05
C GLY A 7 -9.37 19.88 -34.57
N GLY A 8 -8.66 21.00 -34.46
CA GLY A 8 -7.30 21.03 -33.93
C GLY A 8 -7.22 20.63 -32.45
N ARG A 9 -8.18 21.07 -31.62
CA ARG A 9 -8.25 20.70 -30.19
C ARG A 9 -8.56 19.22 -29.99
N LEU A 10 -9.47 18.65 -30.79
CA LEU A 10 -9.77 17.22 -30.75
C LEU A 10 -8.57 16.37 -31.19
N LEU A 11 -7.83 16.81 -32.21
CA LEU A 11 -6.62 16.13 -32.66
C LEU A 11 -5.53 16.14 -31.56
N ILE A 12 -5.31 17.29 -30.90
CA ILE A 12 -4.36 17.38 -29.78
C ILE A 12 -4.79 16.47 -28.62
N ALA A 13 -6.07 16.44 -28.27
CA ALA A 13 -6.58 15.55 -27.22
C ALA A 13 -6.38 14.06 -27.57
N LEU A 14 -6.62 13.67 -28.83
CA LEU A 14 -6.37 12.31 -29.30
C LEU A 14 -4.89 11.94 -29.28
N ILE A 15 -3.99 12.86 -29.67
CA ILE A 15 -2.55 12.65 -29.61
C ILE A 15 -2.10 12.49 -28.15
N MET A 16 -2.54 13.36 -27.23
CA MET A 16 -2.20 13.24 -25.81
C MET A 16 -2.73 11.94 -25.21
N GLY A 17 -3.96 11.54 -25.55
CA GLY A 17 -4.52 10.26 -25.13
C GLY A 17 -3.73 9.06 -25.66
N ALA A 18 -3.31 9.09 -26.92
CA ALA A 18 -2.48 8.06 -27.52
C ALA A 18 -1.09 7.98 -26.86
N VAL A 19 -0.45 9.13 -26.60
CA VAL A 19 0.86 9.19 -25.91
C VAL A 19 0.75 8.65 -24.48
N ALA A 20 -0.29 9.02 -23.73
CA ALA A 20 -0.53 8.51 -22.38
C ALA A 20 -0.75 6.98 -22.38
N LEU A 21 -1.53 6.47 -23.34
CA LEU A 21 -1.79 5.05 -23.49
C LEU A 21 -0.51 4.28 -23.85
N ILE A 22 0.25 4.76 -24.84
CA ILE A 22 1.54 4.17 -25.23
C ILE A 22 2.50 4.20 -24.05
N GLY A 23 2.58 5.31 -23.32
CA GLY A 23 3.44 5.47 -22.15
C GLY A 23 3.09 4.49 -21.03
N TYR A 24 1.81 4.30 -20.73
CA TYR A 24 1.36 3.33 -19.73
C TYR A 24 1.79 1.91 -20.11
N TYR A 25 1.37 1.42 -21.28
CA TYR A 25 1.68 0.04 -21.72
C TYR A 25 3.18 -0.23 -21.94
N SER A 26 3.95 0.81 -22.25
CA SER A 26 5.41 0.69 -22.38
C SER A 26 6.13 0.56 -21.03
N LYS A 27 5.49 0.94 -19.90
CA LYS A 27 6.03 0.87 -18.54
C LYS A 27 5.66 -0.42 -17.82
N THR A 28 5.83 -1.54 -18.50
CA THR A 28 5.71 -2.87 -17.87
C THR A 28 7.04 -3.24 -17.21
N GLN A 29 7.03 -3.53 -15.91
CA GLN A 29 8.18 -4.04 -15.17
C GLN A 29 7.90 -5.43 -14.61
N VAL A 30 8.94 -6.22 -14.43
CA VAL A 30 8.85 -7.50 -13.71
C VAL A 30 9.00 -7.24 -12.22
N ASN A 31 8.06 -7.73 -11.42
CA ASN A 31 8.14 -7.67 -9.97
C ASN A 31 9.33 -8.51 -9.48
N PRO A 32 10.26 -7.94 -8.69
CA PRO A 32 11.47 -8.64 -8.29
C PRO A 32 11.22 -9.82 -7.33
N VAL A 33 10.06 -9.85 -6.66
CA VAL A 33 9.70 -10.89 -5.67
C VAL A 33 8.67 -11.85 -6.24
N THR A 34 7.60 -11.34 -6.87
CA THR A 34 6.50 -12.18 -7.38
C THR A 34 6.74 -12.70 -8.79
N GLY A 35 7.70 -12.13 -9.53
CA GLY A 35 7.98 -12.46 -10.94
C GLY A 35 6.89 -12.02 -11.94
N ARG A 36 5.79 -11.41 -11.48
CA ARG A 36 4.70 -10.96 -12.34
C ARG A 36 5.09 -9.72 -13.13
N LYS A 37 4.57 -9.61 -14.36
CA LYS A 37 4.62 -8.36 -15.12
C LYS A 37 3.56 -7.41 -14.61
N GLN A 38 3.97 -6.21 -14.23
CA GLN A 38 3.11 -5.18 -13.64
C GLN A 38 3.28 -3.86 -14.37
N GLN A 39 2.18 -3.13 -14.51
CA GLN A 39 2.19 -1.78 -15.07
C GLN A 39 2.40 -0.78 -13.93
N VAL A 40 3.61 -0.24 -13.86
CA VAL A 40 4.06 0.61 -12.76
C VAL A 40 4.89 1.76 -13.33
N SER A 41 4.65 2.98 -12.83
CA SER A 41 5.30 4.17 -13.36
C SER A 41 6.71 4.42 -12.81
N MET A 42 7.05 3.75 -11.71
CA MET A 42 8.29 3.92 -10.94
C MET A 42 9.10 2.63 -10.87
N THR A 43 10.41 2.75 -10.70
CA THR A 43 11.33 1.67 -10.33
C THR A 43 11.25 1.39 -8.81
N PRO A 44 11.71 0.23 -8.33
CA PRO A 44 11.76 -0.03 -6.89
C PRO A 44 12.58 1.01 -6.11
N GLN A 45 13.64 1.56 -6.70
CA GLN A 45 14.47 2.58 -6.06
C GLN A 45 13.74 3.93 -5.95
N GLU A 46 12.98 4.32 -6.98
CA GLU A 46 12.08 5.49 -6.89
C GLU A 46 10.99 5.25 -5.83
N GLU A 47 10.39 4.06 -5.77
CA GLU A 47 9.42 3.73 -4.71
C GLU A 47 10.00 3.90 -3.30
N VAL A 48 11.23 3.41 -3.07
CA VAL A 48 11.96 3.59 -1.79
C VAL A 48 12.19 5.07 -1.48
N ALA A 49 12.72 5.83 -2.44
CA ALA A 49 13.00 7.25 -2.23
C ALA A 49 11.72 8.04 -1.90
N LEU A 50 10.65 7.76 -2.65
CA LEU A 50 9.36 8.41 -2.46
C LEU A 50 8.71 8.05 -1.12
N GLY A 51 8.78 6.78 -0.71
CA GLY A 51 8.31 6.33 0.59
C GLY A 51 9.02 7.03 1.74
N LEU A 52 10.35 7.08 1.71
CA LEU A 52 11.17 7.72 2.75
C LEU A 52 10.86 9.22 2.87
N GLN A 53 10.69 9.91 1.73
CA GLN A 53 10.37 11.34 1.73
C GLN A 53 8.94 11.62 2.21
N SER A 54 7.99 10.74 1.91
CA SER A 54 6.58 10.93 2.25
C SER A 54 6.24 10.51 3.68
N ALA A 55 7.04 9.60 4.28
CA ALA A 55 6.75 9.02 5.59
C ALA A 55 6.55 10.04 6.73
N PRO A 56 7.38 11.10 6.88
CA PRO A 56 7.17 12.08 7.94
C PRO A 56 5.86 12.86 7.81
N GLN A 57 5.52 13.27 6.59
CA GLN A 57 4.27 13.98 6.31
C GLN A 57 3.07 13.07 6.51
N MET A 58 3.15 11.83 6.01
CA MET A 58 2.12 10.82 6.22
C MET A 58 1.89 10.53 7.71
N ALA A 59 2.97 10.41 8.50
CA ALA A 59 2.83 10.22 9.94
C ALA A 59 2.15 11.42 10.61
N ALA A 60 2.45 12.64 10.17
CA ALA A 60 1.84 13.85 10.72
C ALA A 60 0.31 13.91 10.51
N GLU A 61 -0.21 13.39 9.40
CA GLU A 61 -1.67 13.29 9.16
C GLU A 61 -2.39 12.45 10.24
N TYR A 62 -1.68 11.52 10.89
CA TYR A 62 -2.19 10.65 11.96
C TYR A 62 -1.60 10.98 13.34
N GLY A 63 -1.30 12.26 13.58
CA GLY A 63 -0.83 12.76 14.88
C GLY A 63 0.64 12.46 15.18
N GLY A 64 1.43 12.03 14.19
CA GLY A 64 2.84 11.70 14.33
C GLY A 64 3.09 10.29 14.88
N LEU A 65 4.35 9.99 15.18
CA LEU A 65 4.73 8.72 15.80
C LEU A 65 4.27 8.66 17.27
N HIS A 66 3.79 7.50 17.69
CA HIS A 66 3.38 7.27 19.08
C HIS A 66 4.57 7.35 20.05
N ASN A 67 4.37 8.00 21.21
CA ASN A 67 5.46 8.31 22.13
C ASN A 67 5.97 7.13 22.97
N ASP A 68 5.15 6.08 23.16
CA ASP A 68 5.57 4.90 23.95
C ASP A 68 6.62 4.05 23.20
N PRO A 69 7.87 3.98 23.69
CA PRO A 69 8.91 3.18 23.05
C PRO A 69 8.62 1.67 23.08
N ARG A 70 7.90 1.14 24.09
CA ARG A 70 7.60 -0.29 24.17
C ARG A 70 6.58 -0.70 23.11
N ALA A 71 5.55 0.12 22.92
CA ALA A 71 4.54 -0.12 21.89
C ALA A 71 5.15 -0.03 20.47
N ARG A 72 6.04 0.96 20.23
CA ARG A 72 6.78 1.05 18.96
C ARG A 72 7.68 -0.16 18.73
N GLU A 73 8.41 -0.58 19.76
CA GLU A 73 9.31 -1.73 19.67
C GLU A 73 8.55 -3.03 19.41
N LEU A 74 7.35 -3.20 19.97
CA LEU A 74 6.49 -4.34 19.64
C LEU A 74 6.18 -4.38 18.14
N VAL A 75 5.65 -3.29 17.57
CA VAL A 75 5.30 -3.20 16.14
C VAL A 75 6.53 -3.46 15.27
N LYS A 76 7.66 -2.83 15.60
CA LYS A 76 8.92 -3.00 14.91
C LYS A 76 9.42 -4.44 14.93
N ARG A 77 9.52 -5.06 16.13
CA ARG A 77 10.02 -6.44 16.30
C ARG A 77 9.19 -7.44 15.50
N ILE A 78 7.86 -7.31 15.51
CA ILE A 78 6.97 -8.20 14.77
C ILE A 78 7.17 -8.04 13.26
N GLY A 79 7.20 -6.81 12.77
CA GLY A 79 7.45 -6.54 11.35
C GLY A 79 8.81 -7.05 10.89
N GLU A 80 9.89 -6.74 11.61
CA GLU A 80 11.25 -7.19 11.30
C GLU A 80 11.38 -8.72 11.35
N SER A 81 10.66 -9.38 12.25
CA SER A 81 10.59 -10.85 12.30
C SER A 81 9.99 -11.43 11.02
N ILE A 82 8.97 -10.80 10.43
CA ILE A 82 8.41 -11.22 9.13
C ILE A 82 9.43 -11.02 8.01
N ILE A 83 10.04 -9.85 7.93
CA ILE A 83 11.02 -9.52 6.88
C ILE A 83 12.23 -10.46 6.94
N GLY A 84 12.77 -10.74 8.13
CA GLY A 84 13.95 -11.59 8.30
C GLY A 84 13.75 -13.08 8.02
N ASN A 85 12.51 -13.55 7.87
CA ASN A 85 12.17 -14.98 7.72
C ASN A 85 11.34 -15.28 6.46
N THR A 86 11.19 -14.32 5.54
CA THR A 86 10.36 -14.46 4.34
C THR A 86 11.05 -13.84 3.13
N GLU A 87 10.52 -14.12 1.93
CA GLU A 87 11.01 -13.54 0.68
C GLU A 87 10.87 -12.00 0.63
N ALA A 88 10.10 -11.40 1.54
CA ALA A 88 10.00 -9.94 1.64
C ALA A 88 11.36 -9.31 1.98
N GLY A 89 12.19 -9.99 2.78
CA GLY A 89 13.55 -9.55 3.11
C GLY A 89 14.55 -9.62 1.94
N GLU A 90 14.21 -10.34 0.88
CA GLU A 90 15.02 -10.42 -0.35
C GLU A 90 14.65 -9.31 -1.36
N SER A 91 13.60 -8.56 -1.08
CA SER A 91 13.13 -7.47 -1.94
C SER A 91 14.09 -6.26 -1.88
N PRO A 92 14.09 -5.38 -2.90
CA PRO A 92 14.88 -4.14 -2.88
C PRO A 92 14.29 -3.06 -1.95
N TYR A 93 13.23 -3.36 -1.20
CA TYR A 93 12.50 -2.39 -0.38
C TYR A 93 13.11 -2.22 1.00
N GLN A 94 12.98 -1.01 1.53
CA GLN A 94 13.50 -0.65 2.85
C GLN A 94 12.34 -0.62 3.85
N PHE A 95 12.02 -1.79 4.40
CA PHE A 95 10.92 -1.91 5.34
C PHE A 95 11.20 -1.16 6.65
N GLN A 96 10.25 -0.31 7.05
CA GLN A 96 10.21 0.30 8.38
C GLN A 96 8.78 0.29 8.88
N PHE A 97 8.62 0.05 10.19
CA PHE A 97 7.33 -0.13 10.82
C PHE A 97 7.08 0.98 11.83
N HIS A 98 5.94 1.65 11.68
CA HIS A 98 5.63 2.89 12.38
C HIS A 98 4.31 2.74 13.13
N LEU A 99 4.33 2.95 14.45
CA LEU A 99 3.12 3.11 15.24
C LEU A 99 2.75 4.58 15.29
N LEU A 100 1.57 4.91 14.78
CA LEU A 100 1.02 6.27 14.73
C LEU A 100 0.27 6.60 16.01
N ALA A 101 0.31 7.87 16.42
CA ALA A 101 -0.26 8.33 17.69
C ALA A 101 -1.80 8.32 17.71
N ASP A 102 -2.45 8.37 16.54
CA ASP A 102 -3.91 8.41 16.39
C ASP A 102 -4.62 7.28 17.16
N PRO A 103 -5.37 7.61 18.24
CA PRO A 103 -6.05 6.63 19.07
C PRO A 103 -7.46 6.26 18.56
N GLU A 104 -8.03 7.04 17.63
CA GLU A 104 -9.42 6.93 17.21
C GLU A 104 -9.54 6.17 15.88
N THR A 105 -8.66 6.50 14.94
CA THR A 105 -8.68 5.90 13.61
C THR A 105 -8.29 4.44 13.67
N ILE A 106 -9.08 3.58 13.04
CA ILE A 106 -8.84 2.14 12.95
C ILE A 106 -8.29 1.89 11.55
N ASN A 107 -6.97 1.91 11.41
CA ASN A 107 -6.31 1.77 10.14
C ASN A 107 -4.90 1.17 10.26
N ALA A 108 -4.46 0.54 9.19
CA ALA A 108 -3.08 0.21 8.89
C ALA A 108 -2.91 0.37 7.38
N PHE A 109 -1.72 0.75 6.95
CA PHE A 109 -1.46 0.96 5.53
C PHE A 109 0.05 0.91 5.27
N ALA A 110 0.42 0.55 4.05
CA ALA A 110 1.76 0.75 3.53
C ALA A 110 1.79 1.79 2.42
N ILE A 111 2.88 2.55 2.37
CA ILE A 111 3.21 3.39 1.21
C ILE A 111 4.37 2.73 0.44
N PRO A 112 4.56 3.08 -0.85
CA PRO A 112 5.65 2.55 -1.66
C PRO A 112 7.00 2.56 -0.98
N GLY A 113 7.82 1.56 -1.27
CA GLY A 113 9.19 1.49 -0.75
C GLY A 113 9.36 0.79 0.61
N GLY A 114 8.27 0.43 1.29
CA GLY A 114 8.30 -0.40 2.50
C GLY A 114 7.99 0.31 3.81
N GLN A 115 7.48 1.55 3.79
CA GLN A 115 7.07 2.23 5.02
C GLN A 115 5.66 1.74 5.40
N VAL A 116 5.55 0.97 6.47
CA VAL A 116 4.32 0.34 6.96
C VAL A 116 3.88 1.01 8.24
N PHE A 117 2.60 1.37 8.31
CA PHE A 117 2.00 2.14 9.39
C PHE A 117 0.83 1.39 10.01
N ILE A 118 0.67 1.54 11.32
CA ILE A 118 -0.50 1.11 12.07
C ILE A 118 -0.89 2.20 13.06
N THR A 119 -2.19 2.50 13.16
CA THR A 119 -2.68 3.47 14.14
C THR A 119 -2.76 2.86 15.53
N MET A 120 -2.59 3.69 16.58
CA MET A 120 -2.83 3.24 17.94
C MET A 120 -4.29 2.78 18.13
N GLY A 121 -5.24 3.37 17.40
CA GLY A 121 -6.64 2.96 17.40
C GLY A 121 -6.87 1.52 16.92
N LEU A 122 -6.14 1.06 15.89
CA LEU A 122 -6.18 -0.35 15.48
C LEU A 122 -5.40 -1.24 16.46
N LEU A 123 -4.17 -0.84 16.85
CA LEU A 123 -3.33 -1.66 17.74
C LEU A 123 -4.04 -2.01 19.06
N LYS A 124 -4.80 -1.08 19.66
CA LYS A 124 -5.57 -1.31 20.90
C LYS A 124 -6.67 -2.36 20.78
N ARG A 125 -7.11 -2.71 19.56
CA ARG A 125 -8.17 -3.70 19.32
C ARG A 125 -7.62 -5.10 19.10
N LEU A 126 -6.35 -5.21 18.75
CA LEU A 126 -5.66 -6.49 18.57
C LEU A 126 -5.39 -7.11 19.96
N LYS A 127 -5.62 -8.41 20.06
CA LYS A 127 -5.55 -9.20 21.30
C LYS A 127 -4.29 -10.05 21.39
N THR A 128 -3.65 -10.34 20.25
CA THR A 128 -2.45 -11.20 20.19
C THR A 128 -1.40 -10.60 19.25
N GLU A 129 -0.13 -10.99 19.47
CA GLU A 129 0.94 -10.63 18.53
C GLU A 129 0.73 -11.25 17.13
N ASP A 130 0.01 -12.37 17.04
CA ASP A 130 -0.30 -13.02 15.76
C ASP A 130 -1.32 -12.22 14.95
N GLN A 131 -2.28 -11.56 15.60
CA GLN A 131 -3.19 -10.62 14.92
C GLN A 131 -2.43 -9.39 14.42
N LEU A 132 -1.48 -8.86 15.20
CA LEU A 132 -0.59 -7.79 14.74
C LEU A 132 0.27 -8.24 13.56
N ALA A 133 0.85 -9.45 13.63
CA ALA A 133 1.61 -10.02 12.52
C ALA A 133 0.74 -10.24 11.27
N GLY A 134 -0.54 -10.57 11.43
CA GLY A 134 -1.49 -10.68 10.32
C GLY A 134 -1.71 -9.35 9.62
N VAL A 135 -2.00 -8.29 10.39
CA VAL A 135 -2.14 -6.91 9.86
C VAL A 135 -0.86 -6.47 9.15
N LEU A 136 0.31 -6.61 9.80
CA LEU A 136 1.59 -6.20 9.19
C LEU A 136 1.94 -7.07 7.98
N GLY A 137 1.65 -8.37 8.01
CA GLY A 137 1.88 -9.29 6.90
C GLY A 137 1.05 -8.93 5.67
N HIS A 138 -0.21 -8.54 5.87
CA HIS A 138 -1.08 -8.00 4.82
C HIS A 138 -0.50 -6.73 4.19
N GLU A 139 -0.07 -5.77 5.01
CA GLU A 139 0.54 -4.53 4.51
C GLU A 139 1.88 -4.75 3.79
N ILE A 140 2.70 -5.69 4.27
CA ILE A 140 3.91 -6.13 3.56
C ILE A 140 3.50 -6.73 2.21
N GLY A 141 2.42 -7.51 2.16
CA GLY A 141 1.83 -8.03 0.92
C GLY A 141 1.51 -6.93 -0.10
N HIS A 142 0.97 -5.79 0.32
CA HIS A 142 0.74 -4.64 -0.57
C HIS A 142 2.02 -4.04 -1.14
N VAL A 143 3.08 -3.94 -0.33
CA VAL A 143 4.40 -3.46 -0.77
C VAL A 143 5.01 -4.43 -1.78
N ILE A 144 5.04 -5.72 -1.44
CA ILE A 144 5.59 -6.78 -2.29
C ILE A 144 4.81 -6.91 -3.60
N GLY A 145 3.48 -6.79 -3.53
CA GLY A 145 2.60 -6.73 -4.69
C GLY A 145 2.68 -5.42 -5.49
N ARG A 146 3.41 -4.41 -5.02
CA ARG A 146 3.52 -3.07 -5.64
C ARG A 146 2.15 -2.44 -5.90
N HIS A 147 1.15 -2.73 -5.05
CA HIS A 147 -0.24 -2.36 -5.32
C HIS A 147 -0.44 -0.84 -5.40
N SER A 148 0.20 -0.07 -4.53
CA SER A 148 0.12 1.40 -4.58
C SER A 148 0.75 1.95 -5.86
N ALA A 149 1.91 1.41 -6.28
CA ALA A 149 2.56 1.80 -7.54
C ALA A 149 1.71 1.50 -8.77
N GLN A 150 1.03 0.35 -8.80
CA GLN A 150 0.09 -0.01 -9.86
C GLN A 150 -1.12 0.94 -9.89
N GLN A 151 -1.67 1.27 -8.72
CA GLN A 151 -2.82 2.16 -8.61
C GLN A 151 -2.47 3.60 -9.04
N MET A 152 -1.26 4.06 -8.73
CA MET A 152 -0.78 5.37 -9.17
C MET A 152 -0.49 5.41 -10.66
N ALA A 153 0.08 4.35 -11.23
CA ALA A 153 0.25 4.26 -12.69
C ALA A 153 -1.11 4.35 -13.41
N LYS A 154 -2.17 3.75 -12.85
CA LYS A 154 -3.55 3.90 -13.36
C LYS A 154 -4.06 5.34 -13.23
N GLN A 155 -3.78 6.02 -12.11
CA GLN A 155 -4.16 7.44 -11.92
C GLN A 155 -3.42 8.40 -12.85
N GLU A 156 -2.12 8.19 -13.07
CA GLU A 156 -1.32 8.94 -14.06
C GLU A 156 -1.89 8.79 -15.47
N LEU A 157 -2.30 7.56 -15.83
CA LEU A 157 -2.94 7.30 -17.11
C LEU A 157 -4.27 8.07 -17.23
N VAL A 158 -5.13 8.02 -16.21
CA VAL A 158 -6.44 8.69 -16.22
C VAL A 158 -6.31 10.21 -16.22
N SER A 159 -5.32 10.76 -15.52
CA SER A 159 -5.05 12.21 -15.49
C SER A 159 -4.28 12.72 -16.71
N GLY A 160 -3.71 11.83 -17.53
CA GLY A 160 -2.85 12.21 -18.66
C GLY A 160 -1.47 12.74 -18.26
N LEU A 161 -1.07 12.54 -17.00
CA LEU A 161 0.19 13.05 -16.42
C LEU A 161 1.30 11.99 -16.40
N ALA A 162 1.38 11.16 -17.44
CA ALA A 162 2.35 10.07 -17.52
C ALA A 162 3.79 10.58 -17.31
N GLY A 163 4.47 10.08 -16.26
CA GLY A 163 5.88 10.41 -15.99
C GLY A 163 6.13 11.70 -15.20
N ALA A 164 5.08 12.36 -14.69
CA ALA A 164 5.25 13.51 -13.79
C ALA A 164 6.03 13.16 -12.51
N ALA A 165 5.87 11.93 -12.02
CA ALA A 165 6.57 11.40 -10.86
C ALA A 165 8.10 11.46 -11.03
N SER A 166 8.62 10.85 -12.09
CA SER A 166 10.06 10.78 -12.35
C SER A 166 10.71 12.17 -12.51
N ALA A 167 9.98 13.14 -13.09
CA ALA A 167 10.48 14.50 -13.25
C ALA A 167 10.52 15.27 -11.93
N ALA A 168 9.53 15.10 -11.06
CA ALA A 168 9.50 15.78 -9.76
C ALA A 168 10.52 15.20 -8.76
N MET A 169 10.85 13.92 -8.90
CA MET A 169 11.79 13.23 -8.02
C MET A 169 13.27 13.54 -8.30
N SER A 170 13.59 14.32 -9.35
CA SER A 170 14.99 14.68 -9.64
C SER A 170 15.59 15.67 -8.64
N ASP A 171 14.76 16.53 -8.03
CA ASP A 171 15.14 17.40 -6.91
C ASP A 171 13.96 17.55 -5.92
N PRO A 172 13.86 16.64 -4.94
CA PRO A 172 12.78 16.63 -3.97
C PRO A 172 12.70 17.88 -3.08
N ASN A 173 13.82 18.58 -2.88
CA ASN A 173 13.89 19.74 -1.99
C ASN A 173 13.54 21.05 -2.73
N SER A 174 13.44 21.01 -4.05
CA SER A 174 12.93 22.13 -4.82
C SER A 174 11.46 22.42 -4.46
N PRO A 175 10.96 23.65 -4.67
CA PRO A 175 9.53 23.95 -4.49
C PRO A 175 8.61 23.02 -5.26
N SER A 176 9.05 22.55 -6.45
CA SER A 176 8.29 21.62 -7.28
C SER A 176 8.30 20.20 -6.70
N GLY A 177 9.44 19.75 -6.16
CA GLY A 177 9.57 18.47 -5.46
C GLY A 177 8.69 18.41 -4.21
N SER A 178 8.76 19.42 -3.35
CA SER A 178 7.93 19.51 -2.13
C SER A 178 6.43 19.54 -2.45
N ALA A 179 6.03 20.29 -3.48
CA ALA A 179 4.64 20.33 -3.93
C ALA A 179 4.18 18.95 -4.46
N TYR A 180 5.05 18.25 -5.18
CA TYR A 180 4.78 16.89 -5.64
C TYR A 180 4.61 15.92 -4.47
N ILE A 181 5.50 15.93 -3.47
CA ILE A 181 5.37 15.08 -2.27
C ILE A 181 4.06 15.36 -1.54
N THR A 182 3.68 16.63 -1.38
CA THR A 182 2.40 16.99 -0.74
C THR A 182 1.21 16.45 -1.51
N GLN A 183 1.18 16.64 -2.83
CA GLN A 183 0.11 16.09 -3.68
C GLN A 183 0.10 14.56 -3.65
N TYR A 184 1.28 13.95 -3.60
CA TYR A 184 1.45 12.51 -3.53
C TYR A 184 0.89 11.92 -2.24
N VAL A 185 1.20 12.52 -1.08
CA VAL A 185 0.62 12.14 0.22
C VAL A 185 -0.90 12.25 0.17
N ALA A 186 -1.44 13.35 -0.37
CA ALA A 186 -2.89 13.52 -0.52
C ALA A 186 -3.52 12.44 -1.42
N ASN A 187 -2.83 11.99 -2.47
CA ASN A 187 -3.29 10.90 -3.33
C ASN A 187 -3.29 9.55 -2.58
N LEU A 188 -2.25 9.30 -1.76
CA LEU A 188 -2.15 8.08 -0.95
C LEU A 188 -3.26 7.98 0.09
N MET A 189 -3.65 9.09 0.73
CA MET A 189 -4.77 9.12 1.68
C MET A 189 -6.12 8.76 1.01
N ASN A 190 -6.24 8.98 -0.30
CA ASN A 190 -7.44 8.65 -1.08
C ASN A 190 -7.29 7.35 -1.87
N LEU A 191 -6.20 6.62 -1.66
CA LEU A 191 -5.92 5.38 -2.38
C LEU A 191 -6.93 4.30 -2.00
N LYS A 192 -7.38 3.54 -2.99
CA LYS A 192 -8.22 2.36 -2.80
C LYS A 192 -7.63 1.21 -3.60
N TYR A 193 -7.40 0.10 -2.93
CA TYR A 193 -6.90 -1.10 -3.58
C TYR A 193 -8.01 -1.85 -4.32
N GLY A 194 -7.63 -2.56 -5.38
CA GLY A 194 -8.53 -3.44 -6.10
C GLY A 194 -8.84 -4.70 -5.30
N ARG A 195 -9.93 -5.39 -5.63
CA ARG A 195 -10.29 -6.66 -4.97
C ARG A 195 -9.19 -7.72 -5.12
N ASP A 196 -8.56 -7.80 -6.29
CA ASP A 196 -7.47 -8.75 -6.53
C ASP A 196 -6.21 -8.41 -5.72
N ASP A 197 -5.94 -7.11 -5.52
CA ASP A 197 -4.83 -6.63 -4.69
C ASP A 197 -5.03 -7.05 -3.22
N GLU A 198 -6.26 -6.93 -2.71
CA GLU A 198 -6.64 -7.34 -1.36
C GLU A 198 -6.51 -8.85 -1.15
N LEU A 199 -6.96 -9.66 -2.12
CA LEU A 199 -6.86 -11.12 -2.05
C LEU A 199 -5.41 -11.61 -2.11
N GLU A 200 -4.56 -10.92 -2.87
CA GLU A 200 -3.13 -11.23 -2.91
C GLU A 200 -2.43 -10.83 -1.62
N ALA A 201 -2.74 -9.66 -1.07
CA ALA A 201 -2.22 -9.22 0.23
C ALA A 201 -2.66 -10.18 1.36
N ASP A 202 -3.89 -10.70 1.32
CA ASP A 202 -4.35 -11.73 2.25
C ASP A 202 -3.56 -13.05 2.11
N ASP A 203 -3.27 -13.52 0.88
CA ASP A 203 -2.45 -14.73 0.64
C ASP A 203 -1.03 -14.55 1.20
N PHE A 204 -0.43 -13.36 1.03
CA PHE A 204 0.86 -13.02 1.65
C PHE A 204 0.77 -12.96 3.18
N GLY A 205 -0.25 -12.32 3.74
CA GLY A 205 -0.45 -12.25 5.19
C GLY A 205 -0.52 -13.64 5.82
N VAL A 206 -1.31 -14.55 5.23
CA VAL A 206 -1.37 -15.95 5.68
C VAL A 206 -0.02 -16.65 5.49
N LYS A 207 0.62 -16.51 4.34
CA LYS A 207 1.94 -17.10 4.05
C LYS A 207 2.98 -16.71 5.10
N TYR A 208 3.02 -15.43 5.45
CA TYR A 208 4.01 -14.87 6.38
C TYR A 208 3.75 -15.30 7.82
N LEU A 209 2.48 -15.40 8.24
CA LEU A 209 2.15 -16.00 9.53
C LEU A 209 2.66 -17.44 9.61
N VAL A 210 2.37 -18.27 8.61
CA VAL A 210 2.81 -19.67 8.60
C VAL A 210 4.33 -19.77 8.58
N LYS A 211 5.02 -19.04 7.71
CA LYS A 211 6.49 -19.05 7.60
C LYS A 211 7.20 -18.59 8.88
N THR A 212 6.56 -17.74 9.68
CA THR A 212 7.11 -17.27 10.96
C THR A 212 6.66 -18.10 12.16
N GLY A 213 5.99 -19.25 11.94
CA GLY A 213 5.52 -20.14 12.99
C GLY A 213 4.36 -19.58 13.82
N ARG A 214 3.62 -18.61 13.28
CA ARG A 214 2.47 -17.95 13.92
C ARG A 214 1.15 -18.58 13.53
N ASN A 215 0.11 -18.37 14.34
CA ASN A 215 -1.21 -18.91 14.06
C ASN A 215 -1.89 -18.16 12.87
N PRO A 216 -2.14 -18.82 11.72
CA PRO A 216 -2.76 -18.15 10.58
C PRO A 216 -4.26 -17.91 10.76
N ASP A 217 -4.92 -18.53 11.76
CA ASP A 217 -6.31 -18.20 12.11
C ASP A 217 -6.45 -16.73 12.56
N ALA A 218 -5.36 -16.08 12.97
CA ALA A 218 -5.32 -14.68 13.33
C ALA A 218 -5.79 -13.73 12.21
N MET A 219 -5.63 -14.09 10.93
CA MET A 219 -6.16 -13.30 9.81
C MET A 219 -7.69 -13.23 9.82
N LEU A 220 -8.35 -14.35 10.14
CA LEU A 220 -9.81 -14.39 10.25
C LEU A 220 -10.29 -13.56 11.44
N GLU A 221 -9.58 -13.67 12.58
CA GLU A 221 -9.88 -12.88 13.78
C GLU A 221 -9.71 -11.37 13.54
N VAL A 222 -8.68 -10.97 12.77
CA VAL A 222 -8.48 -9.56 12.37
C VAL A 222 -9.64 -9.06 11.51
N ILE A 223 -10.13 -9.85 10.56
CA ILE A 223 -11.31 -9.48 9.76
C ILE A 223 -12.53 -9.25 10.65
N GLU A 224 -12.75 -10.10 11.65
CA GLU A 224 -13.85 -9.93 12.61
C GLU A 224 -13.69 -8.64 13.43
N ILE A 225 -12.48 -8.35 13.92
CA ILE A 225 -12.16 -7.11 14.64
C ILE A 225 -12.47 -5.88 13.77
N LEU A 226 -12.08 -5.91 12.49
CA LEU A 226 -12.29 -4.82 11.54
C LEU A 226 -13.75 -4.68 11.10
N ALA A 227 -14.50 -5.77 11.04
CA ALA A 227 -15.94 -5.74 10.78
C ALA A 227 -16.71 -5.09 11.96
N GLN A 228 -16.29 -5.38 13.19
CA GLN A 228 -16.87 -4.81 14.42
C GLN A 228 -16.45 -3.36 14.67
N ALA A 229 -15.34 -2.93 14.06
CA ALA A 229 -14.82 -1.57 14.15
C ALA A 229 -15.66 -0.53 13.39
N GLY A 230 -16.48 -0.95 12.41
CA GLY A 230 -17.36 -0.04 11.67
C GLY A 230 -18.55 0.42 12.51
N GLY A 231 -18.87 1.72 12.44
CA GLY A 231 -20.10 2.26 13.02
C GLY A 231 -21.32 1.91 12.16
N LYS A 232 -22.53 1.98 12.72
CA LYS A 232 -23.79 1.71 12.00
C LYS A 232 -23.97 2.55 10.72
N ASP A 233 -23.40 3.75 10.69
CA ASP A 233 -23.58 4.73 9.62
C ASP A 233 -22.29 5.11 8.87
N ARG A 234 -21.12 4.58 9.28
CA ARG A 234 -19.84 4.86 8.61
C ARG A 234 -18.87 3.68 8.74
N PRO A 235 -18.39 3.11 7.62
CA PRO A 235 -17.36 2.08 7.66
C PRO A 235 -16.07 2.66 8.26
N ALA A 236 -15.30 1.81 8.95
CA ALA A 236 -13.98 2.19 9.45
C ALA A 236 -13.06 2.66 8.30
N GLU A 237 -12.09 3.51 8.60
CA GLU A 237 -11.16 4.02 7.58
C GLU A 237 -10.45 2.89 6.83
N PHE A 238 -10.05 1.83 7.55
CA PHE A 238 -9.52 0.60 6.96
C PHE A 238 -10.42 0.04 5.84
N GLN A 239 -11.74 -0.02 6.02
CA GLN A 239 -12.63 -0.57 4.99
C GLN A 239 -12.74 0.35 3.76
N SER A 240 -12.40 1.64 3.91
CA SER A 240 -12.40 2.60 2.80
C SER A 240 -11.17 2.43 1.90
N THR A 241 -10.01 2.09 2.48
CA THR A 241 -8.74 1.83 1.78
C THR A 241 -8.59 0.38 1.34
N HIS A 242 -9.16 -0.55 2.12
CA HIS A 242 -9.18 -2.01 1.93
C HIS A 242 -10.61 -2.55 1.76
N PRO A 243 -11.23 -2.39 0.57
CA PRO A 243 -12.56 -2.93 0.33
C PRO A 243 -12.59 -4.45 0.51
N SER A 244 -13.42 -4.97 1.40
CA SER A 244 -13.50 -6.42 1.65
C SER A 244 -14.19 -7.16 0.49
N PRO A 245 -13.50 -8.06 -0.24
CA PRO A 245 -14.13 -8.89 -1.25
C PRO A 245 -15.11 -9.91 -0.62
N GLU A 246 -16.21 -10.23 -1.30
CA GLU A 246 -17.20 -11.20 -0.77
C GLU A 246 -16.61 -12.58 -0.48
N ASN A 247 -15.58 -12.96 -1.24
CA ASN A 247 -14.88 -14.25 -1.13
C ASN A 247 -13.63 -14.21 -0.24
N ARG A 248 -13.37 -13.10 0.49
CA ARG A 248 -12.14 -12.89 1.29
C ARG A 248 -11.86 -14.02 2.27
N VAL A 249 -12.86 -14.36 3.08
CA VAL A 249 -12.76 -15.42 4.10
C VAL A 249 -12.49 -16.80 3.46
N ILE A 250 -13.10 -17.07 2.31
CA ILE A 250 -12.88 -18.33 1.58
C ILE A 250 -11.42 -18.40 1.11
N LYS A 251 -10.91 -17.31 0.53
CA LYS A 251 -9.54 -17.23 0.02
C LYS A 251 -8.49 -17.32 1.11
N ILE A 252 -8.73 -16.72 2.29
CA ILE A 252 -7.87 -16.89 3.46
C ILE A 252 -7.82 -18.36 3.89
N LYS A 253 -8.96 -19.04 3.96
CA LYS A 253 -8.99 -20.48 4.31
C LYS A 253 -8.27 -21.35 3.28
N GLU A 254 -8.40 -21.05 1.99
CA GLU A 254 -7.64 -21.70 0.93
C GLU A 254 -6.13 -21.48 1.09
N ALA A 255 -5.69 -20.24 1.35
CA ALA A 255 -4.29 -19.91 1.61
C ALA A 255 -3.75 -20.63 2.85
N MET A 256 -4.55 -20.74 3.91
CA MET A 256 -4.18 -21.48 5.12
C MET A 256 -3.93 -22.96 4.82
N ALA A 257 -4.82 -23.59 4.05
CA ALA A 257 -4.65 -24.97 3.62
C ALA A 257 -3.41 -25.16 2.74
N LYS A 258 -3.18 -24.23 1.81
CA LYS A 258 -2.00 -24.20 0.92
C LYS A 258 -0.69 -24.15 1.72
N TYR A 259 -0.57 -23.27 2.71
CA TYR A 259 0.70 -23.03 3.39
C TYR A 259 0.95 -23.93 4.61
N ARG A 260 -0.08 -24.46 5.29
CA ARG A 260 0.09 -25.42 6.40
C ARG A 260 0.71 -26.76 5.99
N THR A 261 0.84 -27.02 4.70
CA THR A 261 1.39 -28.28 4.16
C THR A 261 2.86 -28.19 3.73
N LEU A 262 3.49 -27.01 3.92
CA LEU A 262 4.91 -26.75 3.69
C LEU A 262 5.71 -26.86 4.99
#